data_AF-A0A8T5PPH4-F1
#
_entry.id   AF-A0A8T5PPH4-F1
#
_cell.length_a   1.000
_cell.length_b   1.000
_cell.length_c   1.000
_cell.angle_alpha   90.00
_cell.angle_beta   90.00
_cell.angle_gamma   90.00
#
_symmetry.space_group_name_H-M   'P 1'
#
loop_
_entity.id
_entity.type
_entity.pdbx_description
1 polymer ?
#
loop_
_entity_poly.entity_id
_entity_poly.type
_entity_poly.pdbx_seq_one_letter_code
_entity_poly.pdbx_strand_id
1 'polypeptide(L)'
;MDLPWETKKFLIRGLFDTDGTIFAKKNEGYRYPYIGFTSKNKIFLKQVQILLRKKGYPFYTNNDNLFMKGIKNIKKWMKDVGTSNSKHKFKYEYWTKHGKLPAGLRASSSTW
;
A
#
# COMPACT_ATOMS: atom_id res chain seq x y z
N MET A 1 24.73 -12.37 0.18
CA MET A 1 24.29 -12.15 -1.21
C MET A 1 23.16 -11.13 -1.19
N ASP A 2 23.25 -10.02 -1.93
CA ASP A 2 22.17 -9.03 -2.00
C ASP A 2 21.23 -9.36 -3.17
N LEU A 3 19.93 -9.54 -2.91
CA LEU A 3 18.97 -9.90 -3.96
C LEU A 3 18.69 -8.70 -4.88
N PRO A 4 18.51 -8.90 -6.21
CA PRO A 4 18.11 -7.82 -7.11
C PRO A 4 16.69 -7.33 -6.77
N TRP A 5 16.36 -6.11 -7.21
CA TRP A 5 15.02 -5.53 -6.97
C TRP A 5 13.90 -6.38 -7.55
N GLU A 6 14.12 -6.94 -8.74
CA GLU A 6 13.15 -7.80 -9.42
C GLU A 6 12.72 -8.99 -8.57
N THR A 7 13.60 -9.49 -7.69
CA THR A 7 13.25 -10.52 -6.71
C THR A 7 12.67 -9.93 -5.43
N LYS A 8 13.30 -8.89 -4.86
CA LYS A 8 12.86 -8.26 -3.60
C LYS A 8 11.43 -7.72 -3.67
N LYS A 9 10.99 -7.22 -4.83
CA LYS A 9 9.65 -6.65 -4.99
C LYS A 9 8.54 -7.70 -4.80
N PHE A 10 8.80 -8.98 -5.06
CA PHE A 10 7.84 -10.05 -4.77
C PHE A 10 7.64 -10.27 -3.27
N LEU A 11 8.72 -10.18 -2.47
CA LEU A 11 8.61 -10.22 -1.01
C LEU A 11 7.83 -9.02 -0.47
N ILE A 12 8.10 -7.83 -1.02
CA ILE A 12 7.38 -6.60 -0.65
C ILE A 12 5.90 -6.67 -1.05
N ARG A 13 5.59 -7.23 -2.22
CA ARG A 13 4.21 -7.49 -2.63
C ARG A 13 3.53 -8.47 -1.68
N GLY A 14 4.19 -9.56 -1.30
CA GLY A 14 3.67 -10.50 -0.31
C GLY A 14 3.33 -9.82 1.02
N LEU A 15 4.27 -9.02 1.55
CA LEU A 15 4.05 -8.22 2.76
C LEU A 15 2.89 -7.22 2.60
N PHE A 16 2.76 -6.60 1.43
CA PHE A 16 1.66 -5.68 1.15
C PHE A 16 0.31 -6.38 1.03
N ASP A 17 0.29 -7.60 0.49
CA ASP A 17 -0.91 -8.40 0.35
C ASP A 17 -1.42 -8.93 1.71
N THR A 18 -0.53 -9.15 2.68
CA THR A 18 -0.86 -9.65 4.04
C THR A 18 -1.09 -8.54 5.04
N ASP A 19 -0.11 -7.66 5.22
CA ASP A 19 -0.07 -6.66 6.32
C ASP A 19 -0.23 -5.23 5.80
N GLY A 20 -0.32 -5.08 4.48
CA GLY A 20 -0.50 -3.81 3.81
C GLY A 20 -1.96 -3.39 3.68
N THR A 21 -2.18 -2.13 3.34
CA THR A 21 -3.50 -1.60 3.04
C THR A 21 -3.43 -0.38 2.13
N ILE A 22 -4.47 -0.20 1.31
CA ILE A 22 -4.79 1.07 0.65
C ILE A 22 -5.89 1.76 1.47
N PHE A 23 -5.65 3.00 1.88
CA PHE A 23 -6.62 3.78 2.66
C PHE A 23 -6.57 5.26 2.28
N ALA A 24 -7.60 6.01 2.68
CA ALA A 24 -7.64 7.47 2.55
C ALA A 24 -8.37 8.03 3.76
N LYS A 25 -8.06 9.27 4.11
CA LYS A 25 -8.65 9.88 5.29
C LYS A 25 -10.02 10.49 4.98
N LYS A 26 -10.93 10.41 5.96
CA LYS A 26 -12.28 10.98 5.85
C LYS A 26 -12.27 12.50 5.72
N ASN A 27 -11.40 13.18 6.47
CA ASN A 27 -11.25 14.64 6.42
C ASN A 27 -10.67 15.15 5.08
N GLU A 28 -10.14 14.25 4.24
CA GLU A 28 -9.68 14.52 2.89
C GLU A 28 -10.71 14.10 1.83
N GLY A 29 -11.94 13.78 2.24
CA GLY A 29 -13.00 13.31 1.36
C GLY A 29 -12.68 11.99 0.66
N TYR A 30 -11.78 11.18 1.23
CA TYR A 30 -11.26 9.94 0.65
C TYR A 30 -10.55 10.10 -0.71
N ARG A 31 -10.14 11.32 -1.08
CA ARG A 31 -9.57 11.63 -2.41
C ARG A 31 -8.11 11.20 -2.57
N TYR A 32 -7.35 11.24 -1.49
CA TYR A 32 -5.91 10.99 -1.50
C TYR A 32 -5.58 9.62 -0.90
N PRO A 33 -5.29 8.61 -1.74
CA PRO A 33 -4.92 7.30 -1.25
C PRO A 33 -3.51 7.30 -0.66
N TYR A 34 -3.35 6.42 0.33
CA TYR A 34 -2.13 6.06 1.01
C TYR A 34 -1.94 4.56 0.84
N ILE A 35 -0.69 4.12 0.77
CA ILE A 35 -0.31 2.75 1.06
C ILE A 35 0.28 2.74 2.46
N GLY A 36 -0.16 1.80 3.29
CA GLY A 36 0.34 1.63 4.65
C GLY A 36 0.66 0.17 4.96
N PHE A 37 1.56 -0.02 5.92
CA PHE A 37 1.86 -1.25 6.62
C PHE A 37 1.78 -0.96 8.12
N THR A 38 1.32 -1.92 8.91
CA THR A 38 1.29 -1.80 10.37
C THR A 38 2.02 -2.98 11.00
N SER A 39 2.93 -2.71 11.93
CA SER A 39 3.63 -3.76 12.68
C SER A 39 4.12 -3.23 14.03
N LYS A 40 4.03 -4.05 15.07
CA LYS A 40 4.60 -3.76 16.39
C LYS A 40 6.13 -3.84 16.39
N ASN A 41 6.72 -4.53 15.42
CA ASN A 41 8.17 -4.63 15.31
C ASN A 41 8.74 -3.40 14.58
N LYS A 42 9.20 -2.42 15.35
CA LYS A 42 9.76 -1.16 14.85
C LYS A 42 11.06 -1.36 14.05
N ILE A 43 11.87 -2.35 14.42
CA ILE A 43 13.12 -2.68 13.70
C ILE A 43 12.77 -3.17 12.29
N PHE A 44 11.79 -4.07 12.18
CA PHE A 44 11.29 -4.55 10.90
C PHE A 44 10.75 -3.40 10.03
N LEU A 45 9.87 -2.53 10.58
CA LEU A 45 9.37 -1.37 9.84
C LEU A 45 10.49 -0.45 9.35
N LYS A 46 11.54 -0.27 10.16
CA LYS A 46 12.69 0.54 9.77
C LYS A 46 13.47 -0.08 8.62
N GLN A 47 13.68 -1.39 8.63
CA GLN A 47 14.35 -2.11 7.54
C GLN A 47 13.53 -2.02 6.24
N VAL A 48 12.22 -2.24 6.31
CA VAL A 48 11.31 -2.09 5.16
C VAL A 48 11.34 -0.65 4.64
N GLN A 49 11.29 0.34 5.53
CA GLN A 49 11.39 1.76 5.17
C GLN A 49 12.68 2.04 4.38
N ILE A 50 13.83 1.62 4.90
CA ILE A 50 15.13 1.85 4.25
C ILE A 50 15.16 1.22 2.87
N LEU A 51 14.70 -0.03 2.75
CA LEU A 51 14.63 -0.74 1.48
C LEU A 51 13.76 0.01 0.45
N LEU A 52 12.55 0.40 0.85
CA LEU A 52 11.60 1.10 -0.02
C LEU A 52 12.12 2.48 -0.44
N ARG A 53 12.73 3.23 0.48
CA ARG A 53 13.32 4.55 0.19
C ARG A 53 14.49 4.46 -0.78
N LYS A 54 15.34 3.44 -0.68
CA LYS A 54 16.41 3.18 -1.65
C LYS A 54 15.89 2.95 -3.08
N LYS A 55 14.61 2.58 -3.24
CA LYS A 55 13.94 2.42 -4.55
C LYS A 55 13.07 3.62 -4.94
N GLY A 56 13.22 4.73 -4.21
CA GLY A 56 12.50 5.96 -4.50
C GLY A 56 11.01 5.89 -4.15
N TYR A 57 10.64 5.09 -3.15
CA TYR A 57 9.32 5.15 -2.52
C TYR A 57 9.44 5.95 -1.21
N PRO A 58 8.86 7.16 -1.11
CA PRO A 58 9.05 8.05 0.04
C PRO A 58 8.18 7.65 1.23
N PHE A 59 8.39 6.43 1.75
CA PHE A 59 7.71 5.94 2.95
C PHE A 59 8.24 6.60 4.22
N TYR A 60 7.33 6.91 5.13
CA TYR A 60 7.61 7.49 6.43
C TYR A 60 6.88 6.73 7.54
N THR A 61 7.45 6.79 8.74
CA THR A 61 6.97 6.05 9.91
C THR A 61 6.18 6.97 10.84
N ASN A 62 5.10 6.47 11.43
CA ASN A 62 4.38 7.09 12.54
C ASN A 62 3.95 6.00 13.52
N ASN A 63 4.55 5.96 14.71
CA ASN A 63 4.39 4.89 15.69
C ASN A 63 4.61 3.51 15.03
N ASP A 64 3.59 2.65 15.05
CA ASP A 64 3.62 1.29 14.52
C ASP A 64 3.21 1.22 13.03
N ASN A 65 3.22 2.36 12.33
CA ASN A 65 2.78 2.46 10.94
C ASN A 65 3.91 2.94 10.02
N LEU A 66 3.98 2.35 8.84
CA LEU A 66 4.84 2.76 7.74
C LEU A 66 3.95 3.06 6.54
N PHE A 67 3.94 4.30 6.06
CA PHE A 67 2.99 4.69 5.01
C PHE A 67 3.59 5.68 4.02
N MET A 68 3.01 5.68 2.83
CA MET A 68 3.38 6.51 1.70
C MET A 68 2.14 7.21 1.18
N LYS A 69 2.30 8.51 0.92
CA LYS A 69 1.25 9.38 0.38
C LYS A 69 1.52 9.75 -1.07
N GLY A 70 0.47 10.19 -1.75
CA GLY A 70 0.55 10.91 -3.01
C GLY A 70 0.18 10.07 -4.23
N ILE A 71 -0.72 10.62 -5.05
CA ILE A 71 -1.31 10.00 -6.24
C ILE A 71 -0.24 9.42 -7.17
N LYS A 72 0.81 10.19 -7.47
CA LYS A 72 1.92 9.75 -8.34
C LYS A 72 2.64 8.52 -7.77
N ASN A 73 2.86 8.48 -6.46
CA ASN A 73 3.55 7.38 -5.80
C ASN A 73 2.70 6.11 -5.75
N ILE A 74 1.39 6.23 -5.52
CA ILE A 74 0.48 5.08 -5.54
C ILE A 74 0.40 4.47 -6.94
N LYS A 75 0.29 5.30 -7.99
CA LYS A 75 0.33 4.83 -9.38
C LYS A 75 1.66 4.13 -9.71
N LYS A 76 2.80 4.69 -9.28
CA LYS A 76 4.12 4.08 -9.42
C LYS A 76 4.17 2.71 -8.74
N TRP A 77 3.70 2.62 -7.49
CA TRP A 77 3.66 1.37 -6.73
C TRP A 77 2.84 0.30 -7.43
N MET A 78 1.63 0.64 -7.88
CA MET A 78 0.74 -0.33 -8.51
C MET A 78 1.25 -0.82 -9.87
N LYS A 79 2.08 -0.02 -10.56
CA LYS A 79 2.77 -0.42 -11.79
C LYS A 79 3.96 -1.34 -11.54
N ASP A 80 4.75 -1.08 -10.49
CA ASP A 80 6.01 -1.81 -10.22
C ASP A 80 5.83 -3.01 -9.28
N VAL A 81 5.27 -2.76 -8.09
CA VAL A 81 5.06 -3.79 -7.04
C VAL A 81 3.72 -4.49 -7.23
N GLY A 82 2.64 -3.71 -7.44
CA GLY A 82 1.29 -4.23 -7.60
C GLY A 82 0.74 -4.93 -6.34
N THR A 83 -0.22 -5.82 -6.55
CA THR A 83 -0.91 -6.60 -5.49
C THR A 83 -1.57 -7.83 -6.11
N SER A 84 -1.62 -8.94 -5.38
CA SER A 84 -2.54 -10.05 -5.68
C SER A 84 -3.78 -10.06 -4.80
N ASN A 85 -3.83 -9.23 -3.78
CA ASN A 85 -4.98 -9.12 -2.90
C ASN A 85 -6.16 -8.44 -3.63
N SER A 86 -7.26 -9.17 -3.83
CA SER A 86 -8.45 -8.69 -4.56
C SER A 86 -9.06 -7.43 -3.94
N LYS A 87 -9.00 -7.27 -2.61
CA LYS A 87 -9.48 -6.08 -1.91
C LYS A 87 -8.62 -4.85 -2.22
N HIS A 88 -7.30 -5.01 -2.30
CA HIS A 88 -6.40 -3.91 -2.66
C HIS A 88 -6.56 -3.53 -4.13
N LYS A 89 -6.67 -4.53 -5.01
CA LYS A 89 -6.97 -4.32 -6.43
C LYS A 89 -8.27 -3.54 -6.61
N PHE A 90 -9.37 -3.98 -5.98
CA PHE A 90 -10.66 -3.29 -6.02
C PHE A 90 -10.56 -1.83 -5.54
N LYS A 91 -9.91 -1.59 -4.39
CA LYS A 91 -9.74 -0.22 -3.85
C LYS A 91 -9.01 0.69 -4.84
N TYR A 92 -7.93 0.20 -5.44
CA TYR A 92 -7.17 0.97 -6.41
C TYR A 92 -8.00 1.27 -7.66
N GLU A 93 -8.64 0.26 -8.25
CA GLU A 93 -9.48 0.39 -9.45
C GLU A 93 -10.65 1.34 -9.20
N TYR A 94 -11.35 1.17 -8.08
CA TYR A 94 -12.44 2.05 -7.68
C TYR A 94 -11.96 3.50 -7.57
N TRP A 95 -10.83 3.75 -6.92
CA TRP A 95 -10.27 5.09 -6.81
C TRP A 95 -9.87 5.66 -8.16
N THR A 96 -9.26 4.89 -9.05
CA THR A 96 -8.89 5.36 -10.39
C THR A 96 -10.10 5.77 -11.22
N LYS A 97 -11.24 5.09 -11.03
CA LYS A 97 -12.50 5.38 -11.75
C LYS A 97 -13.28 6.55 -11.15
N HIS A 98 -13.31 6.68 -9.82
CA HIS A 98 -14.22 7.61 -9.13
C HIS A 98 -13.51 8.80 -8.47
N GLY A 99 -12.17 8.87 -8.48
CA GLY A 99 -11.39 9.94 -7.86
C GLY A 99 -11.40 9.94 -6.32
N LYS A 100 -12.03 8.95 -5.69
CA LYS A 100 -12.07 8.75 -4.24
C LYS A 100 -12.10 7.26 -3.89
N LEU A 101 -11.51 6.88 -2.76
CA LEU A 101 -11.65 5.53 -2.24
C LEU A 101 -13.09 5.27 -1.78
N PRO A 102 -13.55 4.01 -1.85
CA PRO A 102 -14.88 3.64 -1.39
C PRO A 102 -14.96 3.81 0.14
N ALA A 103 -15.91 4.63 0.59
CA ALA A 103 -16.21 4.79 2.00
C ALA A 103 -16.98 3.56 2.49
N GLY A 104 -16.42 2.82 3.45
CA GLY A 104 -17.13 1.70 4.08
C GLY A 104 -17.27 0.46 3.19
N LEU A 105 -16.18 -0.06 2.64
CA LEU A 105 -16.15 -1.44 2.12
C LEU A 105 -16.42 -2.44 3.24
N ARG A 106 -17.70 -2.72 3.53
CA ARG A 106 -18.10 -4.09 3.82
C ARG A 106 -17.99 -4.78 2.46
N ALA A 107 -17.19 -5.84 2.37
CA ALA A 107 -17.26 -6.69 1.19
C ALA A 107 -18.74 -7.02 1.01
N SER A 108 -19.35 -6.59 -0.10
CA SER A 108 -20.62 -7.18 -0.48
C SER A 108 -20.31 -8.65 -0.62
N SER A 109 -20.84 -9.46 0.28
CA SER A 109 -20.98 -10.89 0.10
C SER A 109 -21.77 -11.06 -1.19
N SER A 110 -21.08 -11.14 -2.31
CA SER A 110 -21.60 -11.75 -3.52
C SER A 110 -21.89 -13.19 -3.12
N THR A 111 -23.16 -13.44 -2.84
CA THR A 111 -23.79 -14.75 -2.84
C THR A 111 -23.33 -15.47 -4.09
N TRP A 112 -22.50 -16.50 -3.89
CA TRP A 112 -22.32 -17.58 -4.84
C TRP A 112 -23.55 -18.47 -4.82
#